data_AF-A0A1H4HJC4-F1
#
_entry.id   AF-A0A1H4HJC4-F1
#
_cell.length_a   1.000
_cell.length_b   1.000
_cell.length_c   1.000
_cell.angle_alpha   90.00
_cell.angle_beta   90.00
_cell.angle_gamma   90.00
#
_symmetry.space_group_name_H-M   'P 1'
#
loop_
_entity.id
_entity.type
_entity.pdbx_description
1 polymer ?
#
loop_
_entity_poly.entity_id
_entity_poly.type
_entity_poly.pdbx_seq_one_letter_code
_entity_poly.pdbx_strand_id
1 'polypeptide(L)'
;MNLNQHTTYFGDYPPIDLSTEELKKVVLKQFTKDASSFNFSSFTNYSVLSHLKMNNIGLVIPPNTTYQGGLDTKDCSRVREIIWDLIIERYLTVGSHGQDSWPNFSITERGRAYFNELNAQTT
;
A
#
# COMPACT_ATOMS: atom_id res chain seq x y z
N MET A 1 -27.25 -7.30 30.17
CA MET A 1 -25.79 -7.07 30.03
C MET A 1 -25.44 -7.52 28.62
N ASN A 2 -25.34 -6.60 27.66
CA ASN A 2 -24.97 -6.96 26.29
C ASN A 2 -23.46 -7.19 26.27
N LEU A 3 -23.06 -8.45 26.17
CA LEU A 3 -21.69 -8.78 25.76
C LEU A 3 -21.53 -8.24 24.35
N ASN A 4 -20.74 -7.17 24.19
CA ASN A 4 -20.33 -6.69 22.87
C ASN A 4 -19.64 -7.86 22.18
N GLN A 5 -20.35 -8.54 21.29
CA GLN A 5 -19.81 -9.67 20.53
C GLN A 5 -18.71 -9.11 19.63
N HIS A 6 -17.47 -9.54 19.88
CA HIS A 6 -16.36 -9.22 19.01
C HIS A 6 -16.41 -10.18 17.82
N THR A 7 -16.51 -9.64 16.60
CA THR A 7 -16.58 -10.45 15.39
C THR A 7 -15.24 -10.41 14.66
N THR A 8 -14.67 -11.58 14.39
CA THR A 8 -13.49 -11.71 13.54
C THR A 8 -13.92 -12.18 12.16
N TYR A 9 -13.61 -11.39 11.13
CA TYR A 9 -13.76 -11.78 9.74
C TYR A 9 -12.43 -12.27 9.20
N PHE A 10 -12.45 -13.46 8.61
CA PHE A 10 -11.32 -14.05 7.89
C PHE A 10 -11.55 -13.79 6.40
N GLY A 11 -10.79 -12.85 5.84
CA GLY A 11 -11.01 -12.38 4.48
C GLY A 11 -10.59 -10.92 4.31
N ASP A 12 -10.79 -10.43 3.09
CA ASP A 12 -10.37 -9.09 2.68
C ASP A 12 -11.03 -8.00 3.54
N TYR A 13 -10.30 -6.89 3.70
CA TYR A 13 -10.84 -5.69 4.31
C TYR A 13 -11.96 -5.10 3.44
N PRO A 14 -12.88 -4.32 4.04
CA PRO A 14 -13.85 -3.55 3.27
C PRO A 14 -13.14 -2.65 2.23
N PRO A 15 -13.80 -2.36 1.09
CA PRO A 15 -13.26 -1.46 0.09
C PRO A 15 -12.88 -0.10 0.68
N ILE A 16 -11.76 0.43 0.22
CA ILE A 16 -11.23 1.74 0.59
C ILE A 16 -12.07 2.84 -0.07
N ASP A 17 -12.64 3.70 0.77
CA ASP A 17 -13.31 4.93 0.38
C ASP A 17 -12.28 6.08 0.20
N LEU A 18 -11.50 5.98 -0.88
CA LEU A 18 -10.58 7.02 -1.34
C LEU A 18 -10.68 7.18 -2.84
N SER A 19 -10.48 8.40 -3.34
CA SER A 19 -10.22 8.63 -4.76
C SER A 19 -8.88 8.03 -5.20
N THR A 20 -8.69 7.89 -6.51
CA THR A 20 -7.40 7.41 -7.07
C THR A 20 -6.23 8.30 -6.66
N GLU A 21 -6.41 9.62 -6.66
CA GLU A 21 -5.36 10.57 -6.26
C GLU A 21 -5.01 10.48 -4.77
N GLU A 22 -5.99 10.25 -3.91
CA GLU A 22 -5.75 10.06 -2.47
C GLU A 22 -5.04 8.73 -2.21
N LEU A 23 -5.47 7.66 -2.86
CA LEU A 23 -4.79 6.37 -2.77
C LEU A 23 -3.35 6.45 -3.30
N LYS A 24 -3.12 7.19 -4.40
CA LYS A 24 -1.78 7.48 -4.93
C LYS A 24 -0.91 8.14 -3.87
N LYS A 25 -1.40 9.16 -3.16
CA LYS A 25 -0.65 9.78 -2.06
C LYS A 25 -0.31 8.79 -0.94
N VAL A 26 -1.23 7.91 -0.57
CA VAL A 26 -0.98 6.86 0.43
C VAL A 26 0.13 5.92 -0.04
N VAL A 27 0.04 5.44 -1.28
CA VAL A 27 1.03 4.54 -1.89
C VAL A 27 2.41 5.19 -1.95
N LEU A 28 2.49 6.44 -2.41
CA LEU A 28 3.75 7.18 -2.53
C LEU A 28 4.46 7.36 -1.18
N LYS A 29 3.71 7.60 -0.10
CA LYS A 29 4.26 7.72 1.26
C LYS A 29 4.91 6.44 1.79
N GLN A 30 4.64 5.28 1.18
CA GLN A 30 5.23 4.02 1.61
C GLN A 30 6.66 3.82 1.06
N PHE A 31 7.10 4.64 0.09
CA PHE A 31 8.46 4.59 -0.42
C PHE A 31 9.36 5.51 0.42
N THR A 32 10.31 4.90 1.11
CA THR A 32 11.31 5.62 1.93
C THR A 32 12.68 5.57 1.29
N LYS A 33 13.56 6.48 1.71
CA LYS A 33 14.95 6.60 1.22
C LYS A 33 15.76 5.30 1.36
N ASP A 34 15.43 4.49 2.35
CA ASP A 34 16.17 3.29 2.73
C ASP A 34 15.61 2.02 2.08
N ALA A 35 14.46 2.10 1.40
CA ALA A 35 13.87 0.97 0.70
C ALA A 35 14.60 0.71 -0.64
N SER A 36 15.22 -0.46 -0.78
CA SER A 36 15.85 -0.87 -2.04
C SER A 36 14.90 -1.65 -2.95
N SER A 37 14.02 -2.47 -2.35
CA SER A 37 13.11 -3.35 -3.07
C SER A 37 11.91 -3.77 -2.23
N PHE A 38 10.86 -4.24 -2.90
CA PHE A 38 9.65 -4.74 -2.25
C PHE A 38 8.94 -5.78 -3.12
N ASN A 39 8.14 -6.61 -2.46
CA ASN A 39 7.19 -7.51 -3.10
C ASN A 39 5.78 -6.88 -3.09
N PHE A 40 5.06 -6.94 -4.21
CA PHE A 40 3.73 -6.35 -4.36
C PHE A 40 2.76 -6.75 -3.26
N SER A 41 2.63 -8.06 -3.01
CA SER A 41 1.65 -8.59 -2.06
C SER A 41 1.98 -8.17 -0.64
N SER A 42 3.26 -8.16 -0.27
CA SER A 42 3.70 -7.65 1.03
C SER A 42 3.46 -6.14 1.14
N PHE A 43 3.69 -5.40 0.06
CA PHE A 43 3.49 -3.95 0.03
C PHE A 43 2.01 -3.57 0.21
N THR A 44 1.08 -4.22 -0.49
CA THR A 44 -0.36 -3.97 -0.32
C THR A 44 -0.85 -4.39 1.07
N ASN A 45 -0.48 -5.59 1.52
CA ASN A 45 -1.04 -6.18 2.74
C ASN A 45 -0.41 -5.66 4.02
N TYR A 46 0.84 -5.21 3.99
CA TYR A 46 1.53 -4.71 5.17
C TYR A 46 1.76 -3.21 5.11
N SER A 47 2.34 -2.67 4.04
CA SER A 47 2.68 -1.23 4.01
C SER A 47 1.43 -0.37 3.84
N VAL A 48 0.68 -0.56 2.76
CA VAL A 48 -0.50 0.26 2.46
C VAL A 48 -1.60 0.05 3.50
N LEU A 49 -2.00 -1.20 3.76
CA LEU A 49 -3.05 -1.50 4.72
C LEU A 49 -2.72 -1.03 6.14
N SER A 50 -1.49 -1.21 6.63
CA SER A 50 -1.13 -0.72 7.97
C SER A 50 -1.19 0.80 8.04
N HIS A 51 -0.76 1.51 6.99
CA HIS A 51 -0.84 2.97 6.95
C HIS A 51 -2.30 3.45 7.02
N LEU A 52 -3.20 2.85 6.23
CA LEU A 52 -4.62 3.19 6.25
C LEU A 52 -5.24 2.96 7.63
N LYS A 53 -4.91 1.83 8.28
CA LYS A 53 -5.40 1.49 9.63
C LYS A 53 -4.87 2.44 10.70
N MET A 54 -3.56 2.69 10.72
CA MET A 54 -2.93 3.54 11.74
C MET A 54 -3.39 4.98 11.68
N ASN A 55 -3.71 5.48 10.49
CA ASN A 55 -4.13 6.87 10.29
C ASN A 55 -5.64 7.03 10.15
N ASN A 56 -6.41 5.93 10.22
CA ASN A 56 -7.86 5.90 10.03
C ASN A 56 -8.32 6.58 8.73
N ILE A 57 -7.66 6.23 7.62
CA ILE A 57 -7.90 6.83 6.29
C ILE A 57 -8.62 5.81 5.40
N GLY A 58 -9.79 6.17 4.87
CA GLY A 58 -10.49 5.41 3.81
C GLY A 58 -11.04 4.03 4.20
N LEU A 59 -10.62 3.44 5.31
CA LEU A 59 -11.13 2.15 5.80
C LEU A 59 -12.25 2.36 6.82
N VAL A 60 -13.48 2.02 6.44
CA VAL A 60 -14.62 2.03 7.35
C VAL A 60 -14.76 0.64 7.97
N ILE A 61 -14.13 0.45 9.13
CA ILE A 61 -14.22 -0.81 9.90
C ILE A 61 -15.32 -0.67 10.95
N PRO A 62 -16.35 -1.54 10.97
CA PRO A 62 -17.37 -1.49 12.00
C PRO A 62 -16.79 -1.65 13.41
N PRO A 63 -17.39 -1.04 14.44
CA PRO A 63 -16.94 -1.22 15.81
C PRO A 63 -16.99 -2.70 16.22
N ASN A 64 -16.09 -3.10 17.13
CA ASN A 64 -15.94 -4.48 17.62
C ASN A 64 -15.65 -5.52 16.54
N THR A 65 -15.11 -5.10 15.40
CA THR A 65 -14.77 -5.98 14.28
C THR A 65 -13.27 -6.04 14.04
N THR A 66 -12.74 -7.25 13.87
CA THR A 66 -11.36 -7.49 13.44
C THR A 66 -11.35 -8.18 12.09
N TYR A 67 -10.49 -7.74 11.18
CA TYR A 67 -10.27 -8.40 9.89
C TYR A 67 -8.87 -9.04 9.87
N GLN A 68 -8.82 -10.30 9.46
CA GLN A 68 -7.59 -11.07 9.22
C GLN A 68 -7.49 -11.42 7.73
N GLY A 69 -7.01 -10.46 6.94
CA GLY A 69 -6.80 -10.58 5.50
C GLY A 69 -6.09 -9.37 4.92
N GLY A 70 -6.04 -9.30 3.59
CA GLY A 70 -5.40 -8.22 2.84
C GLY A 70 -6.38 -7.13 2.41
N LEU A 71 -5.89 -6.24 1.55
CA LEU A 71 -6.77 -5.36 0.79
C LEU A 71 -7.68 -6.18 -0.13
N ASP A 72 -8.87 -5.66 -0.40
CA ASP A 72 -9.75 -6.29 -1.37
C ASP A 72 -9.11 -6.31 -2.77
N THR A 73 -9.57 -7.23 -3.61
CA THR A 73 -9.01 -7.45 -4.96
C THR A 73 -9.11 -6.20 -5.85
N LYS A 74 -10.16 -5.38 -5.70
CA LYS A 74 -10.35 -4.15 -6.46
C LYS A 74 -9.31 -3.11 -6.04
N ASP A 75 -9.12 -2.89 -4.75
CA ASP A 75 -8.11 -1.94 -4.27
C ASP A 75 -6.69 -2.41 -4.54
N CYS A 76 -6.41 -3.72 -4.45
CA CYS A 76 -5.16 -4.27 -4.94
C CYS A 76 -4.91 -3.93 -6.41
N SER A 77 -5.95 -3.94 -7.24
CA SER A 77 -5.83 -3.58 -8.66
C SER A 77 -5.58 -2.10 -8.87
N ARG A 78 -6.20 -1.23 -8.06
CA ARG A 78 -5.93 0.22 -8.06
C ARG A 78 -4.50 0.53 -7.64
N VAL A 79 -3.98 -0.14 -6.60
CA VAL A 79 -2.57 -0.01 -6.20
C VAL A 79 -1.66 -0.51 -7.32
N ARG A 80 -2.02 -1.59 -8.02
CA ARG A 80 -1.26 -2.11 -9.16
C ARG A 80 -1.14 -1.07 -10.28
N GLU A 81 -2.22 -0.37 -10.63
CA GLU A 81 -2.20 0.70 -11.63
C GLU A 81 -1.23 1.83 -11.23
N ILE A 82 -1.26 2.25 -9.96
CA ILE A 82 -0.31 3.25 -9.45
C ILE A 82 1.13 2.75 -9.53
N ILE A 83 1.40 1.48 -9.20
CA ILE A 83 2.74 0.89 -9.36
C ILE A 83 3.16 0.87 -10.84
N TRP A 84 2.24 0.57 -11.76
CA TRP A 84 2.53 0.62 -13.20
C TRP A 84 2.89 2.02 -13.69
N ASP A 85 2.16 3.05 -13.23
CA ASP A 85 2.50 4.44 -13.54
C ASP A 85 3.93 4.77 -13.09
N LEU A 86 4.30 4.35 -11.87
CA LEU A 86 5.65 4.57 -11.34
C LEU A 86 6.75 3.80 -12.11
N ILE A 87 6.41 2.65 -12.71
CA ILE A 87 7.32 1.91 -13.60
C ILE A 87 7.48 2.66 -14.92
N ILE A 88 6.38 3.14 -15.51
CA ILE A 88 6.40 3.92 -16.77
C ILE A 88 7.23 5.21 -16.58
N GLU A 89 7.07 5.87 -15.44
CA GLU A 89 7.82 7.08 -15.05
C GLU A 89 9.29 6.78 -14.66
N ARG A 90 9.68 5.49 -14.63
CA ARG A 90 11.00 4.97 -14.28
C ARG A 90 11.43 5.26 -12.84
N TYR A 91 10.47 5.43 -11.93
CA TYR A 91 10.74 5.50 -10.50
C TYR A 91 10.92 4.11 -9.89
N LEU A 92 10.25 3.11 -10.46
CA LEU A 92 10.37 1.70 -10.10
C LEU A 92 10.82 0.89 -11.31
N THR A 93 11.39 -0.29 -11.06
CA THR A 93 11.65 -1.31 -12.07
C THR A 93 11.19 -2.67 -11.56
N VAL A 94 10.77 -3.54 -12.48
CA VAL A 94 10.47 -4.94 -12.16
C VAL A 94 11.77 -5.66 -11.82
N GLY A 95 11.69 -6.47 -10.77
CA GLY A 95 12.77 -7.30 -10.26
C GLY A 95 13.57 -6.67 -9.12
N SER A 96 14.16 -7.52 -8.28
CA SER A 96 15.19 -7.15 -7.30
C SER A 96 16.01 -8.37 -6.84
N HIS A 97 17.25 -8.16 -6.43
CA HIS A 97 18.09 -9.10 -5.66
C HIS A 97 17.90 -10.60 -5.98
N GLY A 98 18.01 -10.99 -7.27
CA GLY A 98 17.93 -12.39 -7.71
C GLY A 98 16.52 -12.90 -8.03
N GLN A 99 15.50 -12.04 -7.96
CA GLN A 99 14.16 -12.30 -8.50
C GLN A 99 13.82 -11.24 -9.54
N ASP A 100 14.05 -11.57 -10.82
CA ASP A 100 13.91 -10.65 -11.94
C ASP A 100 12.48 -10.63 -12.53
N SER A 101 11.48 -10.91 -11.70
CA SER A 101 10.09 -11.05 -12.13
C SER A 101 9.09 -10.51 -11.11
N TRP A 102 7.88 -10.24 -11.62
CA TRP A 102 6.71 -9.96 -10.80
C TRP A 102 6.52 -11.04 -9.72
N PRO A 103 6.15 -10.68 -8.47
CA PRO A 103 5.70 -9.37 -8.00
C PRO A 103 6.80 -8.52 -7.34
N ASN A 104 8.08 -8.77 -7.65
CA ASN A 104 9.19 -8.06 -7.00
C ASN A 104 9.56 -6.81 -7.79
N PHE A 105 9.92 -5.75 -7.07
CA PHE A 105 10.32 -4.47 -7.65
C PHE A 105 11.50 -3.88 -6.88
N SER A 106 12.26 -3.05 -7.57
CA SER A 106 13.28 -2.20 -6.96
C SER A 106 13.05 -0.74 -7.28
N ILE A 107 13.47 0.11 -6.34
CA ILE A 107 13.41 1.56 -6.52
C ILE A 107 14.64 1.98 -7.33
N THR A 108 14.43 2.72 -8.41
CA THR A 108 15.52 3.25 -9.24
C THR A 108 16.23 4.40 -8.52
N GLU A 109 17.40 4.82 -9.01
CA GLU A 109 18.06 6.03 -8.50
C GLU A 109 17.18 7.27 -8.65
N ARG A 110 16.49 7.39 -9.79
CA ARG A 110 15.51 8.45 -10.05
C ARG A 110 14.34 8.39 -9.05
N GLY A 111 13.81 7.19 -8.79
CA GLY A 111 12.74 6.98 -7.81
C GLY A 111 13.16 7.42 -6.42
N ARG A 112 14.38 7.04 -5.99
CA ARG A 112 14.92 7.47 -4.70
C ARG A 112 14.99 8.99 -4.58
N ALA A 113 15.52 9.69 -5.60
CA ALA A 113 15.57 11.15 -5.58
C ALA A 113 14.16 11.76 -5.45
N TYR A 114 13.21 11.30 -6.27
CA TYR A 114 11.83 11.78 -6.26
C TYR A 114 11.11 11.53 -4.92
N PHE A 115 11.15 10.31 -4.38
CA PHE A 115 10.48 10.00 -3.12
C PHE A 115 11.11 10.72 -1.92
N ASN A 116 12.41 11.00 -1.97
CA ASN A 116 13.09 11.79 -0.93
C ASN A 116 12.58 13.24 -0.90
N GLU A 117 12.48 13.87 -2.07
CA GLU A 117 11.95 15.23 -2.19
C GLU A 117 10.48 15.29 -1.76
N LEU A 118 9.67 14.31 -2.19
CA LEU A 118 8.26 14.22 -1.83
C LEU A 118 8.07 14.12 -0.30
N ASN A 119 8.84 13.26 0.36
CA ASN A 119 8.75 13.07 1.81
C ASN A 119 9.25 14.30 2.57
N ALA A 120 10.26 15.01 2.06
CA ALA A 120 10.77 16.25 2.67
C ALA A 120 9.73 17.40 2.66
N GLN A 121 8.81 17.41 1.68
CA GLN A 121 7.74 18.43 1.59
C GLN A 121 6.56 18.14 2.52
N THR A 122 6.48 16.94 3.10
CA THR A 122 5.35 16.51 3.92
C THR A 122 5.66 16.50 5.42
N THR A 123 6.85 17.01 5.81
CA THR A 123 7.34 17.13 7.19
C THR A 123 7.28 18.60 7.62
#